data_AF-A0A9D7GWC1-F1
#
_entry.id   AF-A0A9D7GWC1-F1
#
_cell.length_a   1.000
_cell.length_b   1.000
_cell.length_c   1.000
_cell.angle_alpha   90.00
_cell.angle_beta   90.00
_cell.angle_gamma   90.00
#
_symmetry.space_group_name_H-M   'P 1'
#
loop_
_entity.id
_entity.type
_entity.pdbx_description
1 polymer ?
#
loop_
_entity_poly.entity_id
_entity_poly.type
_entity_poly.pdbx_seq_one_letter_code
_entity_poly.pdbx_strand_id
1 'polypeptide(L)'
;MRYRLMSSSIALLLFAATAASAQPQPRDTPGATRTAKRLAPGDARAHASHGAATRDTLSAADSALIARGKEIVTTLCVACHVEQSPHKLAPPLSHVSNRYRMQLVHRDSALARITAWIKEPARERALMPTQAIERFGVMAPLPIPEDQRRAAAAYVWSLSEGTAGMQGMQGMQGMQGMQGGQGMKGSMRGSGTRDTLGTPPRKGQSMIP
;
A
#
# COMPACT_ATOMS: atom_id res chain seq x y z
N MET A 1 44.64 35.15 49.42
CA MET A 1 44.25 34.32 48.26
C MET A 1 44.85 34.94 47.01
N ARG A 2 45.83 34.28 46.38
CA ARG A 2 46.56 34.78 45.20
C ARG A 2 46.11 33.98 43.97
N TYR A 3 45.53 34.67 42.98
CA TYR A 3 45.17 34.12 41.68
C TYR A 3 46.43 33.90 40.84
N ARG A 4 46.62 32.69 40.30
CA ARG A 4 47.62 32.41 39.25
C ARG A 4 46.91 32.25 37.92
N LEU A 5 47.15 33.19 37.00
CA LEU A 5 46.96 33.06 35.56
C LEU A 5 48.13 32.24 34.97
N MET A 6 47.84 31.24 34.13
CA MET A 6 48.76 30.67 33.13
C MET A 6 47.90 30.28 31.91
N SER A 7 47.78 31.14 30.89
CA SER A 7 48.55 31.13 29.63
C SER A 7 48.78 29.73 29.05
N SER A 8 47.96 29.31 28.10
CA SER A 8 48.18 29.41 26.64
C SER A 8 49.25 28.46 26.10
N SER A 9 48.81 27.42 25.38
CA SER A 9 49.52 26.86 24.22
C SER A 9 48.54 26.00 23.41
N ILE A 10 48.00 26.60 22.34
CA ILE A 10 47.22 25.94 21.29
C ILE A 10 48.23 25.29 20.33
N ALA A 11 48.33 23.97 20.35
CA ALA A 11 49.13 23.22 19.39
C ALA A 11 48.31 22.94 18.13
N LEU A 12 48.59 23.73 17.09
CA LEU A 12 48.07 23.58 15.74
C LEU A 12 48.80 22.41 15.05
N LEU A 13 48.17 21.23 14.99
CA LEU A 13 48.68 20.10 14.21
C LEU A 13 48.13 20.16 12.78
N LEU A 14 48.97 20.66 11.88
CA LEU A 14 48.86 20.54 10.43
C LEU A 14 48.97 19.07 10.02
N PHE A 15 47.87 18.45 9.58
CA PHE A 15 47.93 17.19 8.84
C PHE A 15 48.00 17.48 7.34
N ALA A 16 49.16 17.19 6.76
CA ALA A 16 49.46 17.32 5.35
C ALA A 16 48.65 16.29 4.52
N ALA A 17 48.06 16.78 3.43
CA ALA A 17 47.42 15.97 2.41
C ALA A 17 48.48 15.32 1.51
N THR A 18 48.55 13.98 1.51
CA THR A 18 49.32 13.20 0.54
C THR A 18 48.41 12.74 -0.60
N ALA A 19 48.62 13.29 -1.78
CA ALA A 19 48.01 12.86 -3.03
C ALA A 19 48.86 11.81 -3.74
N ALA A 20 48.17 10.90 -4.43
CA ALA A 20 48.58 10.14 -5.61
C ALA A 20 49.63 9.02 -5.48
N SER A 21 49.14 7.78 -5.60
CA SER A 21 49.87 6.73 -6.32
C SER A 21 48.86 5.80 -7.01
N ALA A 22 48.60 6.08 -8.28
CA ALA A 22 47.89 5.21 -9.20
C ALA A 22 48.73 3.94 -9.46
N GLN A 23 48.13 2.77 -9.31
CA GLN A 23 48.76 1.50 -9.66
C GLN A 23 48.55 1.19 -11.17
N PRO A 24 49.59 0.69 -11.87
CA PRO A 24 49.47 0.29 -13.28
C PRO A 24 48.80 -1.08 -13.42
N GLN A 25 47.81 -1.15 -14.31
CA GLN A 25 47.17 -2.40 -14.77
C GLN A 25 48.12 -3.14 -15.73
N PRO A 26 48.31 -4.47 -15.58
CA PRO A 26 49.07 -5.24 -16.56
C PRO A 26 48.28 -5.38 -17.88
N ARG A 27 48.98 -5.10 -18.99
CA ARG A 27 48.52 -5.36 -20.36
C ARG A 27 48.94 -6.77 -20.74
N ASP A 28 47.98 -7.62 -21.10
CA ASP A 28 48.22 -8.87 -21.83
C ASP A 28 47.56 -8.80 -23.21
N THR A 29 48.36 -8.92 -24.26
CA THR A 29 48.01 -9.21 -25.66
C THR A 29 49.16 -10.04 -26.27
N PRO A 30 49.05 -10.62 -27.48
CA PRO A 30 47.97 -11.45 -28.07
C PRO A 30 48.47 -12.73 -28.79
N GLY A 31 47.53 -13.61 -29.18
CA GLY A 31 47.64 -14.53 -30.35
C GLY A 31 47.95 -16.01 -30.02
N ALA A 32 47.58 -17.02 -30.83
CA ALA A 32 46.74 -17.14 -32.01
C ALA A 32 46.56 -18.65 -32.32
N THR A 33 45.38 -19.08 -32.79
CA THR A 33 45.10 -20.31 -33.60
C THR A 33 45.43 -21.68 -32.96
N ARG A 34 44.81 -22.83 -33.21
CA ARG A 34 43.88 -23.45 -34.18
C ARG A 34 43.29 -24.65 -33.38
N THR A 35 42.05 -25.12 -33.53
CA THR A 35 41.68 -26.15 -34.53
C THR A 35 40.17 -26.41 -34.43
N ALA A 36 39.51 -26.33 -35.57
CA ALA A 36 38.12 -26.71 -35.77
C ALA A 36 37.97 -28.24 -35.74
N LYS A 37 36.92 -28.74 -35.07
CA LYS A 37 36.30 -30.03 -35.42
C LYS A 37 34.82 -29.80 -35.69
N ARG A 38 34.41 -30.15 -36.92
CA ARG A 38 33.10 -29.93 -37.54
C ARG A 38 32.22 -31.17 -37.37
N LEU A 39 30.98 -30.90 -36.92
CA LEU A 39 29.65 -31.50 -37.19
C LEU A 39 29.37 -33.02 -37.08
N ALA A 40 28.28 -33.33 -36.37
CA ALA A 40 27.12 -34.05 -36.93
C ALA A 40 25.82 -33.79 -36.09
N PRO A 41 24.61 -34.04 -36.63
CA PRO A 41 23.41 -33.20 -36.45
C PRO A 41 22.18 -33.90 -35.81
N GLY A 42 21.10 -33.11 -35.58
CA GLY A 42 19.73 -33.56 -35.23
C GLY A 42 19.39 -33.25 -33.77
N ASP A 43 18.35 -32.49 -33.40
CA ASP A 43 17.04 -32.33 -34.03
C ASP A 43 16.51 -30.90 -33.86
N ALA A 44 15.93 -30.40 -34.95
CA ALA A 44 15.28 -29.11 -34.98
C ALA A 44 13.86 -29.17 -34.41
N ARG A 45 13.47 -28.04 -33.81
CA ARG A 45 12.14 -27.40 -33.91
C ARG A 45 11.20 -27.61 -32.71
N ALA A 46 11.19 -26.59 -31.85
CA ALA A 46 9.95 -25.96 -31.41
C ALA A 46 10.20 -24.49 -31.06
N HIS A 47 10.01 -23.62 -32.05
CA HIS A 47 9.57 -22.26 -31.79
C HIS A 47 8.09 -22.32 -31.38
N ALA A 48 7.81 -22.20 -30.09
CA ALA A 48 6.52 -21.84 -29.50
C ALA A 48 6.74 -21.82 -27.99
N SER A 49 6.31 -20.84 -27.20
CA SER A 49 5.59 -19.62 -27.44
C SER A 49 5.85 -18.76 -26.21
N HIS A 50 5.66 -17.45 -26.36
CA HIS A 50 5.53 -16.56 -25.22
C HIS A 50 4.41 -17.10 -24.32
N GLY A 51 4.80 -17.76 -23.23
CA GLY A 51 3.91 -18.28 -22.21
C GLY A 51 3.31 -17.10 -21.47
N ALA A 52 2.10 -16.75 -21.88
CA ALA A 52 1.11 -15.90 -21.23
C ALA A 52 1.52 -15.34 -19.86
N ALA A 53 1.59 -14.01 -19.81
CA ALA A 53 1.56 -13.21 -18.60
C ALA A 53 0.67 -13.87 -17.53
N THR A 54 1.31 -14.40 -16.49
CA THR A 54 0.62 -14.81 -15.27
C THR A 54 -0.06 -13.57 -14.74
N ARG A 55 -1.39 -13.54 -14.80
CA ARG A 55 -2.17 -12.57 -14.02
C ARG A 55 -1.77 -12.77 -12.55
N ASP A 56 -1.15 -11.75 -11.98
CA ASP A 56 -0.75 -11.64 -10.57
C ASP A 56 -1.89 -12.12 -9.67
N THR A 57 -1.84 -13.39 -9.28
CA THR A 57 -2.69 -13.91 -8.21
C THR A 57 -1.80 -13.94 -6.98
N LEU A 58 -2.11 -13.08 -6.00
CA LEU A 58 -1.38 -13.00 -4.74
C LEU A 58 -1.27 -14.39 -4.11
N SER A 59 -0.08 -14.76 -3.66
CA SER A 59 0.12 -16.04 -2.97
C SER A 59 -0.60 -16.04 -1.61
N ALA A 60 -0.80 -17.23 -1.02
CA ALA A 60 -1.31 -17.34 0.35
C ALA A 60 -0.42 -16.61 1.36
N ALA A 61 0.91 -16.66 1.15
CA ALA A 61 1.87 -15.92 1.96
C ALA A 61 1.71 -14.40 1.81
N ASP A 62 1.45 -13.91 0.60
CA ASP A 62 1.17 -12.48 0.37
C ASP A 62 -0.13 -12.05 1.05
N SER A 63 -1.17 -12.86 0.97
CA SER A 63 -2.45 -12.59 1.64
C SER A 63 -2.28 -12.49 3.16
N ALA A 64 -1.52 -13.42 3.77
CA ALA A 64 -1.21 -13.38 5.19
C ALA A 64 -0.37 -12.14 5.58
N LEU A 65 0.60 -11.78 4.75
CA LEU A 65 1.43 -10.59 4.97
C LEU A 65 0.60 -9.29 4.91
N ILE A 66 -0.32 -9.20 3.95
CA ILE A 66 -1.25 -8.07 3.80
C ILE A 66 -2.19 -7.99 5.01
N ALA A 67 -2.74 -9.12 5.46
CA ALA A 67 -3.60 -9.17 6.64
C ALA A 67 -2.87 -8.67 7.91
N ARG A 68 -1.63 -9.12 8.13
CA ARG A 68 -0.78 -8.62 9.22
C ARG A 68 -0.47 -7.12 9.06
N GLY A 69 -0.20 -6.69 7.83
CA GLY A 69 0.04 -5.29 7.51
C GLY A 69 -1.14 -4.38 7.83
N LYS A 70 -2.36 -4.86 7.56
CA LYS A 70 -3.59 -4.15 7.91
C LYS A 70 -3.68 -3.90 9.41
N GLU A 71 -3.46 -4.93 10.21
CA GLU A 71 -3.45 -4.81 11.67
C GLU A 71 -2.47 -3.72 12.13
N ILE A 72 -1.21 -3.79 11.66
CA ILE A 72 -0.16 -2.82 11.99
C ILE A 72 -0.56 -1.39 11.60
N VAL A 73 -1.08 -1.20 10.39
CA VAL A 73 -1.54 0.11 9.92
C VAL A 73 -2.68 0.63 10.78
N THR A 74 -3.65 -0.22 11.11
CA THR A 74 -4.81 0.11 11.96
C THR A 74 -4.48 0.36 13.42
N THR A 75 -3.28 -0.01 13.87
CA THR A 75 -2.85 0.25 15.26
C THR A 75 -1.87 1.41 15.35
N LEU A 76 -0.92 1.49 14.42
CA LEU A 76 0.22 2.42 14.53
C LEU A 76 0.10 3.62 13.59
N CYS A 77 -0.37 3.39 12.36
CA CYS A 77 -0.35 4.43 11.33
C CYS A 77 -1.62 5.29 11.35
N VAL A 78 -2.72 4.76 11.87
CA VAL A 78 -4.01 5.46 12.00
C VAL A 78 -3.98 6.63 12.99
N ALA A 79 -2.87 6.96 13.65
CA ALA A 79 -2.78 8.24 14.35
C ALA A 79 -2.82 9.42 13.35
N CYS A 80 -2.11 9.28 12.22
CA CYS A 80 -1.93 10.36 11.24
C CYS A 80 -2.52 10.04 9.86
N HIS A 81 -2.62 8.78 9.49
CA HIS A 81 -3.17 8.35 8.21
C HIS A 81 -4.60 7.83 8.31
N VAL A 82 -5.26 7.87 7.16
CA VAL A 82 -6.55 7.22 6.88
C VAL A 82 -6.35 6.40 5.62
N GLU A 83 -7.07 5.29 5.50
CA GLU A 83 -6.89 4.38 4.37
C GLU A 83 -7.35 5.02 3.05
N GLN A 84 -8.53 5.64 3.08
CA GLN A 84 -9.16 6.30 1.94
C GLN A 84 -9.36 7.79 2.21
N SER A 85 -9.63 8.54 1.14
CA SER A 85 -10.01 9.95 1.23
C SER A 85 -11.33 10.13 2.01
N PRO A 86 -11.54 11.26 2.70
CA PRO A 86 -10.67 12.44 2.80
C PRO A 86 -9.44 12.22 3.70
N HIS A 87 -8.44 13.09 3.62
CA HIS A 87 -7.24 13.04 4.47
C HIS A 87 -7.51 13.60 5.89
N LYS A 88 -6.55 13.41 6.79
CA LYS A 88 -6.51 14.11 8.09
C LYS A 88 -5.19 14.85 8.29
N LEU A 89 -4.31 14.39 9.20
CA LEU A 89 -2.98 14.95 9.42
C LEU A 89 -1.97 14.59 8.32
N ALA A 90 -2.14 13.43 7.68
CA ALA A 90 -1.29 12.95 6.59
C ALA A 90 -2.13 12.50 5.39
N PRO A 91 -1.51 12.30 4.20
CA PRO A 91 -2.23 11.86 3.01
C PRO A 91 -2.95 10.52 3.21
N PRO A 92 -4.05 10.25 2.46
CA PRO A 92 -4.69 8.95 2.47
C PRO A 92 -3.73 7.89 1.92
N LEU A 93 -3.67 6.72 2.56
CA LEU A 93 -2.72 5.67 2.16
C LEU A 93 -3.01 5.12 0.77
N SER A 94 -4.27 5.14 0.31
CA SER A 94 -4.60 4.77 -1.07
C SER A 94 -3.97 5.70 -2.11
N HIS A 95 -3.87 7.00 -1.83
CA HIS A 95 -3.18 7.96 -2.70
C HIS A 95 -1.66 7.78 -2.67
N VAL A 96 -1.11 7.48 -1.49
CA VAL A 96 0.31 7.10 -1.35
C VAL A 96 0.58 5.87 -2.21
N SER A 97 -0.24 4.83 -2.10
CA SER A 97 -0.12 3.60 -2.89
C SER A 97 -0.15 3.86 -4.40
N ASN A 98 -1.15 4.62 -4.87
CA ASN A 98 -1.25 5.01 -6.27
C ASN A 98 0.02 5.72 -6.77
N ARG A 99 0.57 6.63 -5.97
CA ARG A 99 1.80 7.36 -6.34
C ARG A 99 3.02 6.45 -6.40
N TYR A 100 3.15 5.48 -5.50
CA TYR A 100 4.21 4.47 -5.58
C TYR A 100 4.09 3.63 -6.86
N ARG A 101 2.87 3.22 -7.24
CA ARG A 101 2.63 2.48 -8.49
C ARG A 101 2.98 3.25 -9.76
N MET A 102 2.70 4.55 -9.78
CA MET A 102 3.08 5.38 -10.93
C MET A 102 4.60 5.51 -11.11
N GLN A 103 5.39 5.22 -10.07
CA GLN A 103 6.85 5.40 -10.07
C GLN A 103 7.60 4.06 -10.07
N LEU A 104 6.98 2.99 -9.60
CA LEU A 104 7.60 1.68 -9.40
C LEU A 104 6.72 0.60 -10.03
N VAL A 105 7.28 -0.07 -11.04
CA VAL A 105 6.59 -1.15 -11.78
C VAL A 105 6.50 -2.43 -10.94
N HIS A 106 7.56 -2.74 -10.18
CA HIS A 106 7.66 -4.01 -9.46
C HIS A 106 7.25 -3.87 -7.99
N ARG A 107 6.36 -4.77 -7.55
CA ARG A 107 5.88 -4.84 -6.16
C ARG A 107 7.02 -4.88 -5.15
N ASP A 108 8.03 -5.72 -5.36
CA ASP A 108 9.14 -5.87 -4.40
C ASP A 108 9.94 -4.58 -4.23
N SER A 109 10.16 -3.82 -5.30
CA SER A 109 10.79 -2.50 -5.24
C SER A 109 9.96 -1.51 -4.43
N ALA A 110 8.63 -1.57 -4.56
CA ALA A 110 7.73 -0.74 -3.75
C ALA A 110 7.74 -1.15 -2.28
N LEU A 111 7.70 -2.45 -1.97
CA LEU A 111 7.77 -2.93 -0.59
C LEU A 111 9.08 -2.50 0.07
N ALA A 112 10.22 -2.69 -0.60
CA ALA A 112 11.52 -2.27 -0.09
C ALA A 112 11.57 -0.75 0.14
N ARG A 113 11.04 0.05 -0.79
CA ARG A 113 11.03 1.51 -0.68
C ARG A 113 10.14 2.00 0.47
N ILE A 114 8.92 1.47 0.61
CA ILE A 114 8.01 1.85 1.70
C ILE A 114 8.58 1.39 3.05
N THR A 115 9.16 0.20 3.12
CA THR A 115 9.79 -0.34 4.33
C THR A 115 10.93 0.57 4.79
N ALA A 116 11.83 0.98 3.88
CA ALA A 116 12.88 1.93 4.19
C ALA A 116 12.34 3.32 4.58
N TRP A 117 11.28 3.77 3.89
CA TRP A 117 10.63 5.05 4.18
C TRP A 117 10.05 5.12 5.59
N ILE A 118 9.44 4.04 6.10
CA ILE A 118 8.86 4.00 7.45
C ILE A 118 9.97 4.14 8.52
N LYS A 119 11.12 3.52 8.28
CA LYS A 119 12.27 3.58 9.19
C LYS A 119 12.86 4.99 9.26
N GLU A 120 13.06 5.61 8.11
CA GLU A 120 13.80 6.87 7.99
C GLU A 120 13.27 7.73 6.84
N PRO A 121 12.10 8.35 7.01
CA PRO A 121 11.51 9.24 6.02
C PRO A 121 12.32 10.53 5.89
N ALA A 122 12.56 10.98 4.66
CA ALA A 122 13.33 12.20 4.38
C ALA A 122 12.79 12.89 3.13
N ARG A 123 12.77 14.23 3.14
CA ARG A 123 12.22 15.05 2.04
C ARG A 123 12.85 14.70 0.70
N GLU A 124 14.16 14.49 0.69
CA GLU A 124 14.99 14.25 -0.50
C GLU A 124 14.73 12.86 -1.09
N ARG A 125 14.18 11.93 -0.31
CA ARG A 125 13.84 10.57 -0.71
C ARG A 125 12.34 10.37 -0.93
N ALA A 126 11.52 11.41 -0.79
CA ALA A 126 10.08 11.31 -0.93
C ALA A 126 9.69 11.03 -2.39
N LEU A 127 8.84 10.01 -2.62
CA LEU A 127 8.17 9.84 -3.92
C LEU A 127 6.89 10.67 -4.04
N MET A 128 6.38 11.16 -2.91
CA MET A 128 5.25 12.08 -2.91
C MET A 128 5.65 13.40 -3.59
N PRO A 129 4.73 14.04 -4.33
CA PRO A 129 5.03 15.30 -5.00
C PRO A 129 5.30 16.42 -3.99
N THR A 130 6.10 17.42 -4.38
CA THR A 130 6.52 18.52 -3.50
C THR A 130 5.33 19.21 -2.82
N GLN A 131 4.20 19.38 -3.51
CA GLN A 131 3.00 19.99 -2.93
C GLN A 131 2.44 19.20 -1.73
N ALA A 132 2.54 17.87 -1.75
CA ALA A 132 2.12 17.04 -0.64
C ALA A 132 3.09 17.17 0.55
N ILE A 133 4.40 17.28 0.29
CA ILE A 133 5.42 17.45 1.33
C ILE A 133 5.30 18.85 1.97
N GLU A 134 5.00 19.88 1.20
CA GLU A 134 4.76 21.23 1.70
C GLU A 134 3.49 21.30 2.56
N ARG A 135 2.43 20.58 2.15
CA ARG A 135 1.15 20.56 2.86
C ARG A 135 1.17 19.72 4.14
N PHE A 136 1.74 18.53 4.09
CA PHE A 136 1.67 17.53 5.17
C PHE A 136 2.98 17.36 5.94
N GLY A 137 4.07 17.96 5.46
CA GLY A 137 5.40 17.70 5.98
C GLY A 137 5.95 16.34 5.59
N VAL A 138 7.00 15.92 6.29
CA VAL A 138 7.59 14.58 6.18
C VAL A 138 7.11 13.77 7.39
N MET A 139 6.70 12.52 7.14
CA MET A 139 6.32 11.58 8.19
C MET A 139 7.43 11.49 9.26
N ALA A 140 7.09 11.35 10.54
CA ALA A 140 8.09 11.06 11.56
C ALA A 140 8.62 9.62 11.41
N PRO A 141 9.90 9.34 11.72
CA PRO A 141 10.44 7.98 11.70
C PRO A 141 9.71 7.10 12.73
N LEU A 142 9.32 5.90 12.30
CA LEU A 142 8.66 4.92 13.18
C LEU A 142 9.60 3.72 13.41
N PRO A 143 10.23 3.59 14.60
CA PRO A 143 11.21 2.55 14.90
C PRO A 143 10.55 1.20 15.25
N ILE A 144 9.66 0.71 14.38
CA ILE A 144 9.08 -0.64 14.50
C ILE A 144 10.01 -1.69 13.88
N PRO A 145 9.89 -2.98 14.23
CA PRO A 145 10.67 -4.06 13.61
C PRO A 145 10.53 -4.10 12.07
N GLU A 146 11.58 -4.56 11.36
CA GLU A 146 11.62 -4.58 9.89
C GLU A 146 10.51 -5.46 9.29
N ASP A 147 10.21 -6.60 9.89
CA ASP A 147 9.12 -7.48 9.50
C ASP A 147 7.75 -6.76 9.57
N GLN A 148 7.55 -5.94 10.61
CA GLN A 148 6.33 -5.13 10.74
C GLN A 148 6.28 -4.02 9.69
N ARG A 149 7.40 -3.34 9.41
CA ARG A 149 7.47 -2.36 8.31
C ARG A 149 7.15 -2.99 6.97
N ARG A 150 7.69 -4.19 6.71
CA ARG A 150 7.46 -4.94 5.46
C ARG A 150 6.00 -5.36 5.33
N ALA A 151 5.37 -5.82 6.41
CA ALA A 151 3.94 -6.13 6.41
C ALA A 151 3.10 -4.88 6.15
N ALA A 152 3.37 -3.77 6.84
CA ALA A 152 2.69 -2.49 6.60
C ALA A 152 2.84 -2.02 5.15
N ALA A 153 4.04 -2.13 4.57
CA ALA A 153 4.31 -1.83 3.17
C ALA A 153 3.47 -2.68 2.22
N ALA A 154 3.33 -3.97 2.49
CA ALA A 154 2.51 -4.89 1.69
C ALA A 154 1.05 -4.48 1.69
N TYR A 155 0.52 -4.12 2.86
CA TYR A 155 -0.85 -3.64 2.96
C TYR A 155 -1.04 -2.30 2.24
N VAL A 156 -0.18 -1.31 2.47
CA VAL A 156 -0.25 -0.01 1.79
C VAL A 156 -0.25 -0.19 0.27
N TRP A 157 0.67 -0.99 -0.28
CA TRP A 157 0.72 -1.29 -1.71
C TRP A 157 -0.58 -1.90 -2.25
N SER A 158 -1.24 -2.75 -1.46
CA SER A 158 -2.48 -3.43 -1.87
C SER A 158 -3.69 -2.48 -1.98
N LEU A 159 -3.64 -1.31 -1.34
CA LEU A 159 -4.80 -0.39 -1.29
C LEU A 159 -5.26 0.08 -2.67
N SER A 160 -4.32 0.25 -3.60
CA SER A 160 -4.64 0.61 -4.98
C SER A 160 -4.96 -0.59 -5.90
N GLU A 161 -4.65 -1.81 -5.47
CA GLU A 161 -5.09 -3.06 -6.11
C GLU A 161 -6.59 -3.24 -5.83
N GLY A 162 -6.96 -2.99 -4.57
CA GLY A 162 -8.35 -3.00 -4.11
C GLY A 162 -9.19 -1.89 -4.72
N THR A 163 -8.70 -0.65 -4.93
CA THR A 163 -9.52 0.38 -5.62
C THR A 163 -9.71 0.11 -7.10
N ALA A 164 -8.75 -0.55 -7.76
CA ALA A 164 -8.91 -1.04 -9.13
C ALA A 164 -9.80 -2.29 -9.20
N GLY A 165 -9.83 -3.13 -8.15
CA GLY A 165 -10.64 -4.34 -8.04
C GLY A 165 -12.03 -4.17 -7.41
N MET A 166 -12.29 -3.14 -6.60
CA MET A 166 -13.59 -2.85 -5.99
C MET A 166 -14.58 -2.32 -7.02
N GLN A 167 -14.12 -1.71 -8.12
CA GLN A 167 -14.98 -1.44 -9.27
C GLN A 167 -15.41 -2.73 -10.00
N GLY A 168 -14.73 -3.86 -9.78
CA GLY A 168 -15.12 -5.19 -10.29
C GLY A 168 -15.86 -6.08 -9.28
N MET A 169 -15.59 -5.95 -7.97
CA MET A 169 -16.16 -6.84 -6.93
C MET A 169 -17.38 -6.25 -6.21
N GLN A 170 -17.67 -4.96 -6.35
CA GLN A 170 -18.86 -4.32 -5.77
C GLN A 170 -20.12 -4.43 -6.68
N GLY A 171 -20.03 -5.17 -7.80
CA GLY A 171 -21.12 -5.37 -8.76
C GLY A 171 -21.96 -6.64 -8.59
N MET A 172 -21.62 -7.56 -7.68
CA MET A 172 -22.29 -8.87 -7.59
C MET A 172 -22.99 -9.18 -6.26
N GLN A 173 -22.91 -8.29 -5.26
CA GLN A 173 -23.51 -8.50 -3.94
C GLN A 173 -24.72 -7.57 -3.69
N GLY A 174 -25.66 -7.57 -4.65
CA GLY A 174 -26.87 -6.73 -4.58
C GLY A 174 -28.16 -7.36 -5.12
N MET A 175 -28.18 -8.64 -5.53
CA MET A 175 -29.35 -9.24 -6.18
C MET A 175 -29.87 -10.55 -5.56
N GLN A 176 -29.31 -10.99 -4.42
CA GLN A 176 -29.76 -12.21 -3.74
C GLN A 176 -30.54 -11.86 -2.46
N GLY A 177 -31.79 -11.42 -2.65
CA GLY A 177 -32.68 -11.03 -1.55
C GLY A 177 -34.19 -11.09 -1.86
N MET A 178 -34.61 -11.74 -2.94
CA MET A 178 -36.03 -11.95 -3.25
C MET A 178 -36.28 -13.38 -3.73
N GLN A 179 -36.19 -14.34 -2.81
CA GLN A 179 -36.86 -15.62 -3.00
C GLN A 179 -37.05 -16.31 -1.64
N GLY A 180 -38.32 -16.42 -1.22
CA GLY A 180 -38.72 -17.41 -0.22
C GLY A 180 -39.73 -16.92 0.82
N GLY A 181 -41.02 -17.11 0.53
CA GLY A 181 -41.96 -17.61 1.54
C GLY A 181 -43.15 -16.73 1.90
N GLN A 182 -44.29 -16.92 1.24
CA GLN A 182 -45.54 -17.19 1.97
C GLN A 182 -46.62 -17.76 1.05
N GLY A 183 -46.89 -19.06 1.23
CA GLY A 183 -48.08 -19.73 0.71
C GLY A 183 -49.26 -19.59 1.67
N MET A 184 -50.44 -19.92 1.13
CA MET A 184 -51.73 -20.13 1.80
C MET A 184 -52.36 -18.96 2.56
N LYS A 185 -53.36 -18.33 1.93
CA LYS A 185 -54.56 -17.87 2.65
C LYS A 185 -55.81 -18.03 1.79
N GLY A 186 -56.37 -19.23 1.83
CA GLY A 186 -57.79 -19.45 1.53
C GLY A 186 -58.57 -19.34 2.83
N SER A 187 -59.48 -18.37 2.92
CA SER A 187 -60.73 -18.49 3.68
C SER A 187 -61.67 -17.37 3.28
N MET A 188 -62.77 -17.75 2.63
CA MET A 188 -63.96 -16.96 2.43
C MET A 188 -64.43 -16.28 3.72
N ARG A 189 -64.97 -15.07 3.58
CA ARG A 189 -66.13 -14.58 4.34
C ARG A 189 -66.77 -13.45 3.54
N GLY A 190 -68.03 -13.64 3.20
CA GLY A 190 -68.84 -12.67 2.49
C GLY A 190 -69.38 -11.54 3.37
N SER A 191 -70.42 -10.89 2.85
CA SER A 191 -71.10 -9.69 3.32
C SER A 191 -70.35 -8.40 2.94
N GLY A 192 -70.88 -7.48 2.13
CA GLY A 192 -72.27 -7.09 1.87
C GLY A 192 -72.43 -5.64 2.32
N THR A 193 -72.93 -4.76 1.42
CA THR A 193 -73.41 -3.36 1.65
C THR A 193 -72.26 -2.34 1.95
N ARG A 194 -71.91 -1.31 1.15
CA ARG A 194 -72.67 -0.15 0.60
C ARG A 194 -73.56 0.42 1.71
N ASP A 195 -73.37 1.61 2.30
CA ASP A 195 -73.41 2.96 1.72
C ASP A 195 -72.95 4.03 2.75
N THR A 196 -72.70 5.25 2.25
CA THR A 196 -72.88 6.58 2.87
C THR A 196 -71.94 7.14 3.96
N LEU A 197 -71.28 8.24 3.55
CA LEU A 197 -71.04 9.54 4.22
C LEU A 197 -71.49 9.73 5.69
N GLY A 198 -70.61 10.34 6.48
CA GLY A 198 -70.99 11.24 7.58
C GLY A 198 -70.05 11.24 8.79
N THR A 199 -69.17 12.23 8.90
CA THR A 199 -68.65 12.75 10.19
C THR A 199 -69.52 13.95 10.62
N PRO A 200 -69.41 14.54 11.84
CA PRO A 200 -68.99 14.11 13.20
C PRO A 200 -70.16 14.46 14.19
N PRO A 201 -70.04 14.96 15.46
CA PRO A 201 -68.98 14.95 16.50
C PRO A 201 -69.50 14.57 17.92
N ARG A 202 -68.58 14.48 18.91
CA ARG A 202 -68.61 15.15 20.25
C ARG A 202 -68.26 14.27 21.47
N LYS A 203 -67.43 14.94 22.30
CA LYS A 203 -67.41 15.02 23.77
C LYS A 203 -67.15 13.74 24.57
N GLY A 204 -65.92 13.68 25.07
CA GLY A 204 -65.65 13.95 26.48
C GLY A 204 -65.87 12.78 27.44
N GLN A 205 -64.80 12.37 28.13
CA GLN A 205 -64.53 12.86 29.49
C GLN A 205 -63.23 12.27 30.01
N SER A 206 -62.52 13.13 30.72
CA SER A 206 -61.37 12.87 31.56
C SER A 206 -61.79 12.05 32.78
N MET A 207 -61.07 10.97 33.10
CA MET A 207 -60.69 10.70 34.49
C MET A 207 -59.43 9.84 34.54
N ILE A 208 -58.50 10.29 35.36
CA ILE A 208 -57.21 9.72 35.74
C ILE A 208 -57.44 8.62 36.81
N PRO A 209 -56.37 8.00 37.32
CA PRO A 209 -55.90 6.64 37.07
C PRO A 209 -56.64 5.51 37.81
#